data_AF-A0A6F8T1W8-F1
#
_entry.id   AF-A0A6F8T1W8-F1
#
_cell.length_a   1.000
_cell.length_b   1.000
_cell.length_c   1.000
_cell.angle_alpha   90.00
_cell.angle_beta   90.00
_cell.angle_gamma   90.00
#
_symmetry.space_group_name_H-M   'P 1'
#
loop_
_entity.id
_entity.type
_entity.pdbx_description
1 polymer ?
#
loop_
_entity_poly.entity_id
_entity_poly.type
_entity_poly.pdbx_seq_one_letter_code
_entity_poly.pdbx_strand_id
1 'polypeptide(L)' 'MLAGTGGVRKLRWQTGKGGKGKSGGLRILYHYSNDILVLLIILYAKNIKENISNREKNQLSKLLP' A
#
# COMPACT_ATOMS: atom_id res chain seq x y z
N MET A 1 4.24 8.79 -3.31
CA MET A 1 2.92 8.83 -2.63
C MET A 1 1.85 8.39 -3.61
N LEU A 2 0.68 7.96 -3.14
CA LEU A 2 -0.49 7.79 -4.02
C LEU A 2 -1.28 9.11 -4.06
N ALA A 3 -1.61 9.56 -5.27
CA ALA A 3 -2.48 10.70 -5.45
C ALA A 3 -3.94 10.34 -5.10
N GLY A 4 -4.66 11.27 -4.47
CA GLY A 4 -6.08 11.13 -4.14
C GLY A 4 -6.38 10.20 -2.95
N THR A 5 -5.39 9.93 -2.09
CA THR A 5 -5.55 9.05 -0.91
C THR A 5 -5.24 9.74 0.42
N GLY A 6 -5.27 11.08 0.48
CA GLY A 6 -4.95 11.82 1.72
C GLY A 6 -3.57 11.49 2.30
N GLY A 7 -2.53 11.31 1.46
CA GLY A 7 -1.15 11.12 1.95
C GLY A 7 -0.63 9.67 2.06
N VAL A 8 -1.41 8.65 1.70
CA VAL A 8 -0.92 7.24 1.69
C VAL A 8 0.33 7.07 0.80
N ARG A 9 1.30 6.33 1.32
CA ARG A 9 2.55 5.93 0.65
C ARG A 9 2.54 4.45 0.30
N LYS A 10 3.23 4.10 -0.79
CA LYS A 10 3.38 2.73 -1.30
C LYS A 10 4.84 2.33 -1.25
N LEU A 11 5.18 1.39 -0.39
CA LEU A 11 6.49 0.75 -0.36
C LEU A 11 6.45 -0.53 -1.19
N ARG A 12 7.49 -0.73 -2.00
CA ARG A 12 7.72 -1.96 -2.77
C ARG A 12 8.79 -2.75 -2.02
N TRP A 13 8.41 -3.91 -1.48
CA TRP A 13 9.33 -4.76 -0.75
C TRP A 13 9.60 -6.04 -1.55
N GLN A 14 10.87 -6.41 -1.67
CA GLN A 14 11.27 -7.68 -2.27
C GLN A 14 11.62 -8.64 -1.14
N THR A 15 10.92 -9.77 -1.05
CA THR A 15 11.27 -10.80 -0.09
C THR A 15 12.49 -11.54 -0.63
N GLY A 16 13.66 -11.37 -0.01
CA GLY A 16 14.98 -11.80 -0.50
C GLY A 16 15.17 -13.30 -0.83
N LYS A 17 14.14 -14.13 -0.77
CA LYS A 17 14.14 -15.49 -1.32
C LYS A 17 13.84 -15.45 -2.82
N GLY A 18 14.86 -15.28 -3.66
CA GLY A 18 14.97 -15.76 -5.06
C GLY A 18 13.72 -15.84 -5.96
N GLY A 19 12.68 -15.07 -5.71
CA GLY A 19 11.35 -15.29 -6.26
C GLY A 19 11.22 -14.65 -7.62
N LYS A 20 11.57 -15.39 -8.67
CA LYS A 20 11.24 -15.01 -10.05
C LYS A 20 9.71 -14.97 -10.21
N GLY A 21 9.12 -13.78 -10.25
CA GLY A 21 7.73 -13.57 -10.66
C GLY A 21 6.87 -12.73 -9.72
N LYS A 22 5.55 -12.74 -9.94
CA LYS A 22 4.58 -11.95 -9.17
C LYS A 22 4.44 -12.35 -7.68
N SER A 23 5.09 -13.43 -7.25
CA SER A 23 5.05 -13.96 -5.87
C SER A 23 6.15 -13.43 -4.95
N GLY A 24 7.27 -12.91 -5.48
CA GLY A 24 8.41 -12.43 -4.66
C GLY A 24 8.33 -10.97 -4.22
N GLY A 25 7.30 -10.25 -4.68
CA GLY A 25 7.13 -8.82 -4.43
C GLY A 25 5.91 -8.53 -3.57
N LEU A 26 6.14 -7.80 -2.48
CA LEU A 26 5.12 -7.33 -1.56
C LEU A 26 4.90 -5.83 -1.76
N ARG A 27 3.64 -5.41 -1.71
CA ARG A 27 3.29 -3.99 -1.66
C ARG A 27 2.74 -3.66 -0.29
N ILE A 28 3.36 -2.68 0.35
CA ILE A 28 2.97 -2.19 1.66
C ILE A 28 2.41 -0.78 1.48
N LEU A 29 1.20 -0.55 1.97
CA LEU A 29 0.57 0.77 2.01
C LEU A 29 0.64 1.29 3.44
N TYR A 30 1.11 2.52 3.63
CA TYR A 30 1.28 3.12 4.95
C TYR A 30 0.94 4.61 4.94
N HIS A 31 0.53 5.12 6.10
CA HIS A 31 0.26 6.53 6.34
C HIS A 31 1.05 6.99 7.58
N TYR A 32 1.44 8.26 7.60
CA TYR A 32 2.11 8.88 8.74
C TYR A 32 1.58 10.30 8.90
N SER A 33 0.99 10.59 10.06
CA SER A 33 0.66 11.94 10.52
C SER A 33 1.33 12.20 11.86
N ASN A 34 1.48 13.48 12.23
CA ASN A 34 2.27 13.92 13.39
C ASN A 34 1.88 13.20 14.70
N ASP A 35 0.60 12.86 14.89
CA ASP A 35 0.09 12.28 16.13
C ASP A 35 -0.25 10.78 16.03
N ILE A 36 -0.27 10.21 14.82
CA ILE A 36 -0.71 8.82 14.59
C ILE A 36 0.22 8.13 13.59
N LEU A 37 1.00 7.18 14.13
CA LEU A 37 1.72 6.18 13.35
C LEU A 37 0.91 4.87 13.37
N VAL A 38 0.15 4.58 12.31
CA VAL A 38 -0.48 3.27 12.11
C VAL A 38 -0.25 2.82 10.67
N LEU A 39 0.75 1.97 10.45
CA LEU A 39 0.72 0.48 10.42
C LEU A 39 -0.10 -0.10 9.27
N LEU A 40 0.64 -0.59 8.27
CA LEU A 40 0.28 -1.61 7.28
C LEU A 40 -1.20 -1.64 6.87
N ILE A 41 -1.62 -0.71 6.00
CA ILE A 41 -3.01 -0.59 5.56
C ILE A 41 -3.43 -1.83 4.74
N ILE A 42 -2.55 -2.36 3.90
CA ILE A 42 -2.79 -3.61 3.14
C ILE A 42 -1.46 -4.31 2.83
N LEU A 43 -1.43 -5.63 3.05
CA LEU A 43 -0.38 -6.55 2.62
C LEU A 43 -0.95 -7.45 1.53
N TYR A 44 -0.46 -7.36 0.30
CA TYR A 44 -0.83 -8.32 -0.75
C TYR A 44 0.36 -8.71 -1.61
N ALA A 45 0.41 -9.99 -1.97
CA ALA A 45 1.30 -10.48 -3.01
C ALA A 45 0.85 -9.90 -4.36
N LYS A 46 1.81 -9.58 -5.25
CA LYS A 46 1.54 -8.93 -6.54
C LYS A 46 0.62 -9.76 -7.45
N ASN A 47 0.45 -11.06 -7.22
CA ASN A 47 -0.50 -11.92 -7.94
C ASN A 47 -1.98 -11.72 -7.53
N ILE A 48 -2.27 -11.19 -6.34
CA ILE A 48 -3.66 -11.02 -5.85
C ILE A 48 -4.25 -9.69 -6.29
N LYS A 49 -3.43 -8.62 -6.29
CA LYS A 49 -3.85 -7.29 -6.72
C LYS A 49 -2.64 -6.54 -7.26
N GLU A 50 -2.79 -5.87 -8.40
CA GLU A 50 -1.67 -5.07 -8.95
C GLU A 50 -1.79 -3.60 -8.58
N ASN A 51 -3.02 -3.06 -8.58
CA ASN A 51 -3.31 -1.66 -8.36
C ASN A 51 -4.51 -1.48 -7.42
N ILE A 52 -4.54 -0.32 -6.77
CA ILE A 52 -5.66 0.13 -5.94
C ILE A 52 -6.63 0.88 -6.85
N SER A 53 -7.92 0.53 -6.79
CA SER A 53 -8.95 1.17 -7.59
C SER A 53 -9.19 2.62 -7.14
N ASN A 54 -9.80 3.44 -8.00
CA ASN A 54 -10.13 4.82 -7.62
C ASN A 54 -11.18 4.87 -6.50
N ARG A 55 -12.09 3.89 -6.42
CA ARG A 55 -13.05 3.77 -5.31
C ARG A 55 -12.33 3.60 -3.98
N GLU A 56 -11.36 2.71 -3.92
CA GLU A 56 -10.56 2.46 -2.72
C GLU A 56 -9.69 3.67 -2.34
N LYS A 57 -9.13 4.38 -3.32
CA LYS A 57 -8.41 5.62 -3.04
C LYS A 57 -9.31 6.66 -2.37
N ASN A 58 -10.52 6.84 -2.90
CA ASN A 58 -11.50 7.77 -2.35
C ASN A 58 -11.93 7.36 -0.93
N GLN A 59 -12.08 6.05 -0.66
CA GLN A 59 -12.35 5.55 0.69
C GLN A 59 -11.20 5.86 1.64
N LEU A 60 -9.95 5.60 1.24
CA LEU A 60 -8.77 5.91 2.03
C LEU A 60 -8.67 7.41 2.34
N SER A 61 -8.95 8.27 1.36
CA SER A 61 -8.95 9.73 1.55
C SER A 61 -10.03 10.24 2.51
N LYS A 62 -11.09 9.46 2.78
CA LYS A 62 -12.14 9.82 3.75
C LYS A 62 -11.84 9.30 5.16
N LEU A 63 -11.09 8.21 5.25
CA LEU A 63 -10.76 7.55 6.51
C LEU A 63 -9.50 8.14 7.17
N LEU A 64 -8.63 8.75 6.36
CA LEU A 64 -7.39 9.36 6.81
C LEU A 64 -7.61 10.87 6.98
N PRO A 65 -7.10 11.46 8.08
CA PRO A 65 -7.21 12.89 8.36
C PRO A 65 -6.43 13.75 7.38
#